data_AF-A0A975KED5-F1
#
_entry.id   AF-A0A975KED5-F1
#
_cell.length_a   1.000
_cell.length_b   1.000
_cell.length_c   1.000
_cell.angle_alpha   90.00
_cell.angle_beta   90.00
_cell.angle_gamma   90.00
#
_symmetry.space_group_name_H-M   'P 1'
#
loop_
_entity.id
_entity.type
_entity.pdbx_description
1 polymer ?
#
loop_
_entity_poly.entity_id
_entity_poly.type
_entity_poly.pdbx_seq_one_letter_code
_entity_poly.pdbx_strand_id
1 'polypeptide(L)'
;MFVNGDAWGWPQDWSTAPEMIPVHSHDGMFWGIYYLQAGNGMKFNNEKSWSTGDNFGAENEDPKGYGEYPAGGSNLKVADTGYYLVIVSCTLSADKKSVNRKVILAEPKLFLRGACAGGWADAGAGRPNDLEVAFALAADGATYEAVTAGDGDLRIYVATGVQGVDWWQSELVVRDDKIEYRGKGGDQEPRVPVTIGKTVSLDFRTNTGSIQ
;
A
#
# COMPACT_ATOMS: atom_id res chain seq x y z
N MET A 1 6.10 2.96 -10.99
CA MET A 1 5.94 4.33 -10.44
C MET A 1 6.84 4.40 -9.23
N PHE A 2 7.60 5.48 -9.04
CA PHE A 2 8.48 5.66 -7.90
C PHE A 2 8.02 6.87 -7.09
N VAL A 3 8.30 6.84 -5.79
CA VAL A 3 8.11 7.97 -4.88
C VAL A 3 9.44 8.35 -4.26
N ASN A 4 9.71 9.64 -4.13
CA ASN A 4 10.92 10.16 -3.50
C ASN A 4 10.64 11.51 -2.84
N GLY A 5 11.53 11.98 -1.97
CA GLY A 5 11.30 13.14 -1.13
C GLY A 5 12.00 13.03 0.23
N ASP A 6 11.63 13.91 1.15
CA ASP A 6 12.36 14.11 2.40
C ASP A 6 12.32 12.88 3.32
N ALA A 7 11.32 12.01 3.19
CA ALA A 7 11.22 10.76 3.94
C ALA A 7 12.37 9.77 3.65
N TRP A 8 13.06 9.92 2.51
CA TRP A 8 14.18 9.07 2.10
C TRP A 8 15.55 9.75 2.24
N GLY A 9 15.60 10.85 3.00
CA GLY A 9 16.82 11.57 3.34
C GLY A 9 17.43 12.35 2.17
N TRP A 10 18.38 13.23 2.49
CA TRP A 10 19.17 13.96 1.49
C TRP A 10 20.35 13.07 1.02
N PRO A 11 20.70 13.03 -0.29
CA PRO A 11 20.25 13.86 -1.41
C PRO A 11 19.02 13.33 -2.16
N GLN A 12 18.16 12.55 -1.50
CA GLN A 12 16.99 11.90 -2.11
C GLN A 12 17.45 10.98 -3.25
N ASP A 13 18.36 10.05 -2.91
CA ASP A 13 18.94 9.12 -3.88
C ASP A 13 17.88 8.16 -4.42
N TRP A 14 17.56 8.33 -5.71
CA TRP A 14 16.61 7.49 -6.42
C TRP A 14 17.01 6.01 -6.48
N SER A 15 18.29 5.66 -6.27
CA SER A 15 18.70 4.26 -6.17
C SER A 15 17.96 3.54 -5.04
N THR A 16 17.68 4.26 -3.94
CA THR A 16 16.99 3.80 -2.74
C THR A 16 15.50 4.17 -2.69
N ALA A 17 15.04 5.02 -3.61
CA ALA A 17 13.63 5.43 -3.68
C ALA A 17 12.69 4.22 -3.89
N PRO A 18 11.60 4.12 -3.12
CA PRO A 18 10.64 3.03 -3.26
C PRO A 18 9.99 3.02 -4.64
N GLU A 19 9.81 1.81 -5.16
CA GLU A 19 8.84 1.57 -6.22
C GLU A 19 7.46 1.37 -5.58
N MET A 20 6.47 2.10 -6.09
CA MET A 20 5.08 1.91 -5.68
C MET A 20 4.51 0.65 -6.30
N ILE A 21 3.68 -0.05 -5.53
CA ILE A 21 3.09 -1.32 -5.89
C ILE A 21 1.93 -1.07 -6.87
N PRO A 22 1.90 -1.69 -8.06
CA PRO A 22 0.77 -1.55 -8.95
C PRO A 22 -0.49 -2.19 -8.33
N VAL A 23 -1.64 -1.53 -8.47
CA VAL A 23 -2.94 -2.14 -8.14
C VAL A 23 -3.28 -3.12 -9.26
N HIS A 24 -3.55 -4.38 -8.91
CA HIS A 24 -3.77 -5.43 -9.91
C HIS A 24 -4.94 -5.10 -10.84
N SER A 25 -4.80 -5.30 -12.15
CA SER A 25 -5.83 -5.01 -13.17
C SER A 25 -6.31 -3.54 -13.24
N HIS A 26 -5.62 -2.61 -12.57
CA HIS A 26 -5.89 -1.17 -12.66
C HIS A 26 -4.66 -0.47 -13.23
N ASP A 27 -4.51 -0.53 -14.56
CA ASP A 27 -3.37 0.08 -15.23
C ASP A 27 -3.30 1.59 -14.96
N GLY A 28 -2.11 2.04 -14.58
CA GLY A 28 -1.88 3.43 -14.16
C GLY A 28 -2.20 3.71 -12.69
N MET A 29 -2.65 2.73 -11.90
CA MET A 29 -2.87 2.88 -10.47
C MET A 29 -1.79 2.16 -9.65
N PHE A 30 -1.24 2.85 -8.66
CA PHE A 30 -0.17 2.36 -7.79
C PHE A 30 -0.45 2.76 -6.35
N TRP A 31 0.05 2.00 -5.39
CA TRP A 31 -0.12 2.24 -3.97
C TRP A 31 1.16 1.96 -3.18
N GLY A 32 1.24 2.47 -1.97
CA GLY A 32 2.27 2.14 -0.98
C GLY A 32 1.91 2.71 0.38
N ILE A 33 2.43 2.11 1.45
CA ILE A 33 2.28 2.61 2.81
C ILE A 33 3.61 3.21 3.25
N TYR A 34 3.60 4.48 3.66
CA TYR A 34 4.80 5.20 4.03
C TYR A 34 4.61 5.95 5.34
N TYR A 35 5.65 5.99 6.16
CA TYR A 35 5.71 6.87 7.32
C TYR A 35 6.22 8.24 6.87
N LEU A 36 5.37 9.28 6.99
CA LEU A 36 5.64 10.63 6.49
C LEU A 36 5.62 11.61 7.66
N GLN A 37 6.47 12.64 7.58
CA GLN A 37 6.52 13.72 8.57
C GLN A 37 5.70 14.92 8.09
N ALA A 38 5.01 15.59 9.01
CA ALA A 38 4.31 16.84 8.71
C ALA A 38 5.24 17.85 8.02
N GLY A 39 4.78 18.42 6.90
CA GLY A 39 5.53 19.43 6.14
C GLY A 39 6.66 18.89 5.24
N ASN A 40 7.04 17.60 5.34
CA ASN A 40 8.00 16.99 4.42
C ASN A 40 7.39 16.82 3.03
N GLY A 41 8.15 17.19 2.01
CA GLY A 41 7.76 17.10 0.61
C GLY A 41 8.06 15.74 -0.01
N MET A 42 7.13 15.23 -0.81
CA MET A 42 7.35 14.11 -1.71
C MET A 42 6.88 14.40 -3.13
N LYS A 43 7.46 13.67 -4.07
CA LYS A 43 7.10 13.65 -5.49
C LYS A 43 7.15 12.24 -6.03
N PHE A 44 6.54 12.08 -7.19
CA PHE A 44 6.40 10.83 -7.90
C PHE A 44 7.00 10.95 -9.29
N ASN A 45 7.49 9.84 -9.83
CA ASN A 45 8.03 9.78 -11.18
C ASN A 45 7.90 8.38 -11.77
N ASN A 46 7.83 8.27 -13.10
CA ASN A 46 7.92 6.99 -13.80
C ASN A 46 9.38 6.50 -13.98
N GLU A 47 10.35 7.35 -13.71
CA GLU A 47 11.79 7.03 -13.72
C GLU A 47 12.45 7.38 -12.39
N LYS A 48 13.54 6.68 -12.07
CA LYS A 48 14.39 6.94 -10.89
C LYS A 48 15.31 8.14 -11.14
N SER A 49 14.73 9.33 -11.35
CA SER A 49 15.46 10.53 -11.78
C SER A 49 14.71 11.81 -11.40
N TRP A 50 15.45 12.89 -11.14
CA TRP A 50 14.88 14.23 -11.01
C TRP A 50 14.84 15.01 -12.34
N SER A 51 15.68 14.62 -13.32
CA SER A 51 15.85 15.34 -14.59
C SER A 51 15.16 14.68 -15.78
N THR A 52 14.69 13.44 -15.61
CA THR A 52 14.03 12.66 -16.67
C THR A 52 12.73 12.05 -16.13
N GLY A 53 11.93 11.49 -17.02
CA GLY A 53 10.57 11.05 -16.73
C GLY A 53 9.57 12.20 -16.63
N ASP A 54 8.41 11.91 -16.05
CA ASP A 54 7.29 12.83 -15.85
C ASP A 54 7.10 13.05 -14.35
N ASN A 55 7.90 13.95 -13.79
CA ASN A 55 7.95 14.25 -12.36
C ASN A 55 6.74 15.10 -11.92
N PHE A 56 6.03 14.67 -10.87
CA PHE A 56 4.88 15.40 -10.34
C PHE A 56 4.73 15.23 -8.84
N GLY A 57 3.95 16.09 -8.21
CA GLY A 57 3.48 15.98 -6.83
C GLY A 57 2.05 16.49 -6.75
N ALA A 58 1.83 17.65 -6.14
CA ALA A 58 0.52 18.28 -5.97
C ALA A 58 0.43 19.63 -6.69
N GLU A 59 -0.77 20.21 -6.80
CA GLU A 59 -0.99 21.54 -7.38
C GLU A 59 -0.22 22.65 -6.63
N ASN A 60 -0.15 22.55 -5.31
CA ASN A 60 0.56 23.50 -4.44
C ASN A 60 1.23 22.77 -3.26
N GLU A 61 2.03 23.51 -2.49
CA GLU A 61 2.73 22.97 -1.32
C GLU A 61 1.96 23.10 0.00
N ASP A 62 0.67 23.45 -0.01
CA ASP A 62 -0.10 23.50 1.24
C ASP A 62 -0.21 22.08 1.80
N PRO A 63 0.07 21.84 3.09
CA PRO A 63 0.00 20.51 3.68
C PRO A 63 -1.38 19.87 3.52
N LYS A 64 -1.40 18.58 3.16
CA LYS A 64 -2.61 17.80 2.83
C LYS A 64 -2.92 16.77 3.92
N GLY A 65 -4.18 16.70 4.32
CA GLY A 65 -4.71 15.61 5.15
C GLY A 65 -5.07 14.38 4.30
N TYR A 66 -5.95 13.52 4.81
CA TYR A 66 -6.54 12.46 4.00
C TYR A 66 -7.53 13.04 2.98
N GLY A 67 -7.50 12.52 1.75
CA GLY A 67 -8.34 12.98 0.66
C GLY A 67 -7.73 12.68 -0.71
N GLU A 68 -8.44 13.13 -1.75
CA GLU A 68 -7.98 13.05 -3.13
C GLU A 68 -7.51 14.43 -3.60
N TYR A 69 -6.33 14.46 -4.22
CA TYR A 69 -5.69 15.69 -4.66
C TYR A 69 -5.27 15.58 -6.13
N PRO A 70 -5.61 16.56 -6.98
CA PRO A 70 -5.05 16.64 -8.33
C PRO A 70 -3.52 16.78 -8.27
N ALA A 71 -2.85 16.16 -9.23
CA ALA A 71 -1.41 16.28 -9.36
C ALA A 71 -0.99 17.64 -9.92
N GLY A 72 0.22 18.07 -9.59
CA GLY A 72 0.83 19.27 -10.14
C GLY A 72 2.35 19.24 -10.04
N GLY A 73 3.00 20.37 -10.32
CA GLY A 73 4.47 20.47 -10.32
C GLY A 73 5.10 20.66 -8.94
N SER A 74 4.30 20.96 -7.92
CA SER A 74 4.77 21.27 -6.56
C SER A 74 5.03 20.01 -5.74
N ASN A 75 5.80 20.12 -4.65
CA ASN A 75 5.95 19.01 -3.71
C ASN A 75 4.61 18.74 -3.00
N LEU A 76 4.24 17.47 -2.87
CA LEU A 76 3.12 17.08 -2.02
C LEU A 76 3.62 16.98 -0.58
N LYS A 77 3.03 17.76 0.33
CA LYS A 77 3.33 17.73 1.77
C LYS A 77 2.14 17.18 2.54
N VAL A 78 2.40 16.38 3.58
CA VAL A 78 1.35 15.91 4.49
C VAL A 78 1.17 16.87 5.66
N ALA A 79 -0.06 17.00 6.15
CA ALA A 79 -0.41 17.88 7.26
C ALA A 79 0.04 17.33 8.63
N ASP A 80 -0.03 16.02 8.80
CA ASP A 80 0.26 15.34 10.06
C ASP A 80 1.38 14.32 9.88
N THR A 81 2.16 14.08 10.94
CA THR A 81 3.14 12.99 10.96
C THR A 81 2.41 11.67 11.21
N GLY A 82 2.67 10.66 10.38
CA GLY A 82 2.06 9.35 10.54
C GLY A 82 2.25 8.43 9.35
N TYR A 83 1.63 7.25 9.42
CA TYR A 83 1.54 6.36 8.28
C TYR A 83 0.42 6.79 7.33
N TYR A 84 0.73 6.81 6.04
CA TYR A 84 -0.19 7.12 4.96
C TYR A 84 -0.22 5.97 3.96
N LEU A 85 -1.42 5.52 3.59
CA LEU A 85 -1.63 4.85 2.33
C LEU A 85 -1.64 5.93 1.24
N VAL A 86 -0.63 5.89 0.38
CA VAL A 86 -0.46 6.80 -0.75
C VAL A 86 -0.80 6.05 -2.02
N ILE A 87 -1.83 6.51 -2.73
CA ILE A 87 -2.26 5.94 -4.02
C ILE A 87 -2.06 6.98 -5.11
N VAL A 88 -1.41 6.58 -6.20
CA VAL A 88 -1.29 7.37 -7.42
C VAL A 88 -2.21 6.76 -8.47
N SER A 89 -3.04 7.58 -9.11
CA SER A 89 -3.86 7.17 -10.25
C SER A 89 -3.54 8.03 -11.47
N CYS A 90 -3.14 7.36 -12.54
CA CYS A 90 -2.86 7.93 -13.85
C CYS A 90 -3.88 7.39 -14.85
N THR A 91 -4.75 8.25 -15.37
CA THR A 91 -5.75 7.87 -16.38
C THR A 91 -5.53 8.65 -17.67
N LEU A 92 -5.68 8.00 -18.82
CA LEU A 92 -5.68 8.70 -20.10
C LEU A 92 -6.90 9.62 -20.18
N SER A 93 -6.70 10.81 -20.72
CA SER A 93 -7.81 11.68 -21.13
C SER A 93 -8.71 10.98 -22.14
N ALA A 94 -9.96 11.44 -22.28
CA ALA A 94 -10.91 10.85 -23.21
C ALA A 94 -10.41 10.84 -24.67
N ASP A 95 -9.63 11.86 -25.06
CA ASP A 95 -9.00 11.97 -26.38
C ASP A 95 -7.64 11.24 -26.49
N LYS A 96 -7.19 10.61 -25.39
CA LYS A 96 -5.93 9.86 -25.25
C LYS A 96 -4.67 10.68 -25.54
N LYS A 97 -4.73 12.01 -25.44
CA LYS A 97 -3.60 12.91 -25.71
C LYS A 97 -2.85 13.33 -24.45
N SER A 98 -3.45 13.19 -23.28
CA SER A 98 -2.81 13.53 -22.01
C SER A 98 -3.09 12.48 -20.93
N VAL A 99 -2.28 12.51 -19.87
CA VAL A 99 -2.46 11.68 -18.68
C VAL A 99 -2.93 12.58 -17.55
N ASN A 100 -4.14 12.32 -17.05
CA ASN A 100 -4.66 12.92 -15.84
C ASN A 100 -4.09 12.17 -14.64
N ARG A 101 -3.62 12.90 -13.63
CA ARG A 101 -3.01 12.34 -12.44
C ARG A 101 -3.67 12.87 -11.18
N LYS A 102 -3.89 11.99 -10.23
CA LYS A 102 -4.28 12.34 -8.86
C LYS A 102 -3.51 11.50 -7.85
N VAL A 103 -3.34 12.06 -6.67
CA VAL A 103 -2.79 11.38 -5.49
C VAL A 103 -3.89 11.28 -4.44
N ILE A 104 -4.07 10.11 -3.85
CA ILE A 104 -5.00 9.87 -2.75
C ILE A 104 -4.16 9.58 -1.51
N LEU A 105 -4.44 10.30 -0.43
CA LEU A 105 -3.89 10.06 0.89
C LEU A 105 -4.98 9.48 1.77
N ALA A 106 -4.73 8.33 2.39
CA ALA A 106 -5.66 7.68 3.28
C ALA A 106 -4.94 7.10 4.50
N GLU A 107 -5.70 6.85 5.56
CA GLU A 107 -5.23 6.02 6.67
C GLU A 107 -5.01 4.57 6.17
N PRO A 108 -3.85 3.95 6.44
CA PRO A 108 -3.64 2.54 6.11
C PRO A 108 -4.59 1.64 6.89
N LYS A 109 -5.37 0.84 6.15
CA LYS A 109 -6.26 -0.18 6.72
C LYS A 109 -5.89 -1.53 6.12
N LEU A 110 -5.44 -2.45 6.96
CA LEU A 110 -4.96 -3.76 6.55
C LEU A 110 -5.73 -4.86 7.26
N PHE A 111 -5.92 -5.97 6.57
CA PHE A 111 -6.72 -7.07 7.09
C PHE A 111 -6.12 -8.42 6.69
N LEU A 112 -6.12 -9.37 7.62
CA LEU A 112 -6.12 -10.77 7.28
C LEU A 112 -7.47 -11.12 6.65
N ARG A 113 -7.45 -11.98 5.63
CA ARG A 113 -8.64 -12.52 4.98
C ARG A 113 -8.51 -14.02 4.78
N GLY A 114 -9.62 -14.70 4.54
CA GLY A 114 -9.57 -16.11 4.17
C GLY A 114 -9.46 -17.02 5.38
N ALA A 115 -9.09 -18.27 5.14
CA ALA A 115 -9.02 -19.29 6.19
C ALA A 115 -8.15 -18.86 7.40
N CYS A 116 -7.06 -18.13 7.15
CA CYS A 116 -6.20 -17.58 8.21
C CYS A 116 -6.88 -16.52 9.11
N ALA A 117 -7.94 -15.86 8.62
CA ALA A 117 -8.78 -14.92 9.36
C ALA A 117 -10.01 -15.60 9.99
N GLY A 118 -10.11 -16.92 9.90
CA GLY A 118 -11.21 -17.69 10.48
C GLY A 118 -12.39 -17.97 9.54
N GLY A 119 -12.36 -17.54 8.27
CA GLY A 119 -13.36 -17.95 7.27
C GLY A 119 -12.77 -17.91 5.87
N TRP A 120 -12.71 -19.03 5.12
CA TRP A 120 -13.88 -19.73 4.58
C TRP A 120 -13.86 -21.25 4.80
N ALA A 121 -15.01 -21.86 5.07
CA ALA A 121 -15.19 -23.33 5.21
C ALA A 121 -16.09 -23.93 4.11
N ASP A 122 -16.12 -23.30 2.92
CA ASP A 122 -17.22 -23.31 1.92
C ASP A 122 -18.52 -22.66 2.46
N ALA A 123 -19.21 -21.89 1.60
CA ALA A 123 -20.35 -21.01 1.90
C ALA A 123 -21.67 -21.72 2.34
N GLY A 124 -21.55 -22.80 3.13
CA GLY A 124 -22.66 -23.59 3.67
C GLY A 124 -22.45 -24.09 5.12
N ALA A 125 -21.28 -23.86 5.73
CA ALA A 125 -20.99 -24.29 7.11
C ALA A 125 -21.29 -23.22 8.19
N GLY A 126 -22.08 -22.19 7.85
CA GLY A 126 -22.45 -21.12 8.79
C GLY A 126 -21.32 -20.14 9.13
N ARG A 127 -20.13 -20.25 8.52
CA ARG A 127 -19.08 -19.22 8.59
C ARG A 127 -19.28 -18.20 7.47
N PRO A 128 -19.30 -16.90 7.78
CA PRO A 128 -19.34 -15.87 6.76
C PRO A 128 -18.10 -15.93 5.86
N ASN A 129 -18.33 -15.60 4.59
CA ASN A 129 -17.35 -15.49 3.52
C ASN A 129 -16.44 -14.26 3.64
N ASP A 130 -16.64 -13.44 4.63
CA ASP A 130 -16.13 -12.09 4.69
C ASP A 130 -15.50 -11.81 6.04
N LEU A 131 -15.08 -12.87 6.75
CA LEU A 131 -14.31 -12.70 7.97
C LEU A 131 -12.95 -12.07 7.65
N GLU A 132 -12.70 -10.98 8.35
CA GLU A 132 -11.48 -10.18 8.29
C GLU A 132 -10.98 -9.96 9.72
N VAL A 133 -9.67 -10.01 9.91
CA VAL A 133 -9.02 -9.57 11.15
C VAL A 133 -8.19 -8.34 10.84
N ALA A 134 -8.56 -7.20 11.43
CA ALA A 134 -7.84 -5.95 11.21
C ALA A 134 -6.45 -6.00 11.86
N PHE A 135 -5.46 -5.47 11.16
CA PHE A 135 -4.17 -5.13 11.77
C PHE A 135 -4.31 -3.86 12.61
N ALA A 136 -3.63 -3.84 13.74
CA ALA A 136 -3.46 -2.64 14.56
C ALA A 136 -2.00 -2.22 14.55
N LEU A 137 -1.74 -0.91 14.68
CA LEU A 137 -0.39 -0.43 14.92
C LEU A 137 0.03 -0.84 16.34
N ALA A 138 1.15 -1.55 16.46
CA ALA A 138 1.69 -2.02 17.72
C ALA A 138 2.16 -0.84 18.59
N ALA A 139 2.43 -1.14 19.86
CA ALA A 139 2.87 -0.13 20.83
C ALA A 139 4.22 0.51 20.48
N ASP A 140 5.01 -0.11 19.60
CA ASP A 140 6.26 0.45 19.07
C ASP A 140 6.04 1.62 18.08
N GLY A 141 4.78 1.85 17.66
CA GLY A 141 4.40 2.90 16.72
C GLY A 141 4.89 2.67 15.28
N ALA A 142 5.38 1.48 14.98
CA ALA A 142 6.08 1.16 13.75
C ALA A 142 5.49 -0.06 13.03
N THR A 143 5.17 -1.10 13.79
CA THR A 143 4.82 -2.40 13.26
C THR A 143 3.30 -2.56 13.25
N TYR A 144 2.73 -3.04 12.14
CA TYR A 144 1.33 -3.46 12.10
C TYR A 144 1.22 -4.93 12.48
N GLU A 145 0.33 -5.26 13.41
CA GLU A 145 0.14 -6.63 13.91
C GLU A 145 -1.31 -7.10 13.84
N ALA A 146 -1.50 -8.37 13.46
CA ALA A 146 -2.76 -9.09 13.56
C ALA A 146 -2.49 -10.54 14.00
N VAL A 147 -3.44 -11.15 14.70
CA VAL A 147 -3.37 -12.56 15.09
C VAL A 147 -4.27 -13.39 14.20
N THR A 148 -3.74 -14.47 13.62
CA THR A 148 -4.53 -15.40 12.80
C THR A 148 -5.66 -16.02 13.63
N ALA A 149 -6.86 -16.07 13.04
CA ALA A 149 -8.06 -16.60 13.67
C ALA A 149 -8.50 -17.95 13.09
N GLY A 150 -7.69 -18.55 12.21
CA GLY A 150 -7.90 -19.90 11.68
C GLY A 150 -6.65 -20.49 11.04
N ASP A 151 -6.72 -21.78 10.74
CA ASP A 151 -5.70 -22.52 9.99
C ASP A 151 -5.93 -22.33 8.49
N GLY A 152 -4.86 -22.20 7.71
CA GLY A 152 -4.91 -22.15 6.25
C GLY A 152 -3.86 -21.22 5.65
N ASP A 153 -4.04 -20.83 4.39
CA ASP A 153 -3.08 -19.97 3.71
C ASP A 153 -3.23 -18.50 4.15
N LEU A 154 -2.10 -17.85 4.42
CA LEU A 154 -2.02 -16.43 4.73
C LEU A 154 -2.49 -15.61 3.53
N ARG A 155 -3.45 -14.70 3.78
CA ARG A 155 -3.89 -13.68 2.84
C ARG A 155 -3.98 -12.36 3.60
N ILE A 156 -3.27 -11.35 3.13
CA ILE A 156 -3.33 -10.00 3.69
C ILE A 156 -3.67 -9.05 2.56
N TYR A 157 -4.50 -8.04 2.82
CA TYR A 157 -4.70 -6.96 1.85
C TYR A 157 -4.75 -5.60 2.53
N VAL A 158 -4.48 -4.57 1.73
CA VAL A 158 -4.66 -3.17 2.12
C VAL A 158 -5.93 -2.64 1.48
N ALA A 159 -6.89 -2.20 2.28
CA ALA A 159 -8.13 -1.61 1.78
C ALA A 159 -7.82 -0.23 1.17
N THR A 160 -7.92 -0.11 -0.16
CA THR A 160 -7.60 1.13 -0.87
C THR A 160 -8.68 2.21 -0.71
N GLY A 161 -9.92 1.81 -0.45
CA GLY A 161 -11.09 2.70 -0.42
C GLY A 161 -11.48 3.26 -1.79
N VAL A 162 -10.79 2.88 -2.87
CA VAL A 162 -11.10 3.32 -4.24
C VAL A 162 -12.21 2.44 -4.80
N GLN A 163 -13.27 3.07 -5.32
CA GLN A 163 -14.38 2.35 -5.92
C GLN A 163 -13.91 1.46 -7.08
N GLY A 164 -14.34 0.20 -7.07
CA GLY A 164 -13.99 -0.78 -8.10
C GLY A 164 -12.62 -1.44 -7.92
N VAL A 165 -11.90 -1.13 -6.83
CA VAL A 165 -10.72 -1.89 -6.40
C VAL A 165 -11.16 -2.92 -5.36
N ASP A 166 -11.04 -4.19 -5.72
CA ASP A 166 -11.34 -5.35 -4.89
C ASP A 166 -10.12 -5.74 -4.04
N TRP A 167 -10.36 -6.43 -2.92
CA TRP A 167 -9.35 -6.69 -1.88
C TRP A 167 -8.09 -7.38 -2.41
N TRP A 168 -8.24 -8.35 -3.32
CA TRP A 168 -7.13 -9.12 -3.87
C TRP A 168 -6.24 -8.29 -4.80
N GLN A 169 -6.69 -7.10 -5.23
CA GLN A 169 -5.94 -6.22 -6.13
C GLN A 169 -4.86 -5.40 -5.40
N SER A 170 -4.86 -5.43 -4.08
CA SER A 170 -3.85 -4.85 -3.17
C SER A 170 -3.42 -5.86 -2.11
N GLU A 171 -3.27 -7.11 -2.54
CA GLU A 171 -2.87 -8.26 -1.71
C GLU A 171 -1.36 -8.34 -1.51
N LEU A 172 -0.97 -8.86 -0.34
CA LEU A 172 0.39 -9.17 0.04
C LEU A 172 0.43 -10.41 0.96
N VAL A 173 1.63 -10.97 1.13
CA VAL A 173 1.95 -12.00 2.14
C VAL A 173 3.31 -11.70 2.79
N VAL A 174 3.64 -12.46 3.83
CA VAL A 174 4.99 -12.48 4.41
C VAL A 174 5.71 -13.74 3.94
N ARG A 175 6.92 -13.60 3.38
CA ARG A 175 7.79 -14.71 2.98
C ARG A 175 9.25 -14.32 3.17
N ASP A 176 10.05 -15.23 3.71
CA ASP A 176 11.50 -15.02 3.94
C ASP A 176 11.80 -13.68 4.63
N ASP A 177 11.06 -13.41 5.70
CA ASP A 177 11.09 -12.20 6.52
C ASP A 177 10.79 -10.88 5.77
N LYS A 178 10.17 -10.97 4.58
CA LYS A 178 9.86 -9.84 3.71
C LYS A 178 8.38 -9.75 3.38
N ILE A 179 7.93 -8.53 3.11
CA ILE A 179 6.63 -8.30 2.51
C ILE A 179 6.72 -8.57 1.02
N GLU A 180 5.95 -9.56 0.57
CA GLU A 180 5.79 -9.90 -0.85
C GLU A 180 4.43 -9.40 -1.32
N TYR A 181 4.42 -8.47 -2.29
CA TYR A 181 3.20 -7.91 -2.86
C TYR A 181 2.77 -8.69 -4.09
N ARG A 182 1.46 -8.97 -4.24
CA ARG A 182 0.90 -9.56 -5.45
C ARG A 182 1.19 -8.71 -6.69
N GLY A 183 0.99 -7.39 -6.58
CA GLY A 183 1.20 -6.44 -7.67
C GLY A 183 0.41 -6.81 -8.94
N LYS A 184 1.11 -6.94 -10.08
CA LYS A 184 0.50 -7.43 -11.36
C LYS A 184 0.60 -8.95 -11.54
N GLY A 185 1.15 -9.66 -10.56
CA GLY A 185 1.33 -11.11 -10.61
C GLY A 185 0.03 -11.87 -10.41
N GLY A 186 0.08 -13.17 -10.72
CA GLY A 186 -0.99 -14.10 -10.35
C GLY A 186 -1.07 -14.31 -8.84
N ASP A 187 -1.76 -15.36 -8.44
CA ASP A 187 -1.77 -15.76 -7.04
C ASP A 187 -0.34 -16.05 -6.53
N GLN A 188 -0.07 -15.66 -5.29
CA GLN A 188 1.24 -15.76 -4.67
C GLN A 188 1.53 -17.22 -4.30
N GLU A 189 2.43 -17.87 -5.05
CA GLU A 189 2.78 -19.28 -4.92
C GLU A 189 4.29 -19.45 -4.62
N PRO A 190 4.68 -20.45 -3.80
CA PRO A 190 3.81 -21.36 -3.08
C PRO A 190 3.03 -20.64 -1.97
N ARG A 191 1.80 -21.06 -1.67
CA ARG A 191 1.03 -20.52 -0.54
C ARG A 191 1.82 -20.55 0.77
N VAL A 192 1.50 -19.61 1.66
CA VAL A 192 2.13 -19.47 2.98
C VAL A 192 1.18 -20.05 4.03
N PRO A 193 1.32 -21.33 4.43
CA PRO A 193 0.43 -21.94 5.41
C PRO A 193 0.70 -21.37 6.80
N VAL A 194 -0.37 -21.06 7.52
CA VAL A 194 -0.35 -20.62 8.92
C VAL A 194 -1.37 -21.39 9.74
N THR A 195 -1.12 -21.48 11.04
CA THR A 195 -2.09 -22.00 12.01
C THR A 195 -2.76 -20.85 12.75
N ILE A 196 -3.89 -21.11 13.41
CA ILE A 196 -4.55 -20.18 14.32
C ILE A 196 -3.60 -19.72 15.45
N GLY A 197 -3.77 -18.49 15.91
CA GLY A 197 -3.04 -17.91 17.03
C GLY A 197 -1.63 -17.41 16.71
N LYS A 198 -1.27 -17.34 15.43
CA LYS A 198 0.01 -16.79 14.97
C LYS A 198 -0.06 -15.28 14.85
N THR A 199 0.93 -14.57 15.38
CA THR A 199 1.06 -13.13 15.20
C THR A 199 1.76 -12.87 13.87
N VAL A 200 1.09 -12.13 13.00
CA VAL A 200 1.63 -11.62 11.74
C VAL A 200 2.00 -10.16 11.96
N SER A 201 3.26 -9.82 11.71
CA SER A 201 3.82 -8.48 11.92
C SER A 201 4.35 -7.91 10.60
N LEU A 202 4.12 -6.62 10.33
CA LEU A 202 4.52 -5.92 9.11
C LEU A 202 5.20 -4.58 9.44
N ASP A 203 6.43 -4.36 8.99
CA ASP A 203 7.10 -3.04 9.02
C ASP A 203 7.30 -2.54 7.58
N PHE A 204 6.51 -1.54 7.19
CA PHE A 204 6.55 -0.94 5.85
C PHE A 204 7.76 -0.04 5.61
N ARG A 205 8.46 0.39 6.67
CA ARG A 205 9.66 1.24 6.54
C ARG A 205 10.86 0.42 6.07
N THR A 206 10.94 -0.83 6.52
CA THR A 206 11.99 -1.79 6.15
C THR A 206 11.52 -2.83 5.13
N ASN A 207 10.23 -2.84 4.81
CA ASN A 207 9.57 -3.82 3.94
C ASN A 207 9.78 -5.27 4.42
N THR A 208 9.78 -5.46 5.74
CA THR A 208 9.96 -6.74 6.42
C THR A 208 8.66 -7.20 7.08
N GLY A 209 8.54 -8.49 7.29
CA GLY A 209 7.43 -9.04 8.07
C GLY A 209 7.80 -10.36 8.73
N SER A 210 7.01 -10.79 9.71
CA SER A 210 7.23 -12.06 10.41
C SER A 210 5.91 -12.76 10.75
N ILE A 211 5.98 -14.07 10.98
CA ILE A 211 4.87 -14.90 11.44
C ILE A 211 5.38 -15.71 12.65
N GLN A 212 4.81 -15.49 13.84
CA GLN A 212 5.28 -16.10 15.10
C GLN A 212 4.18 -16.84 15.85
#